data_AF-A0A970V1I1-F1
#
_entry.id   AF-A0A970V1I1-F1
#
_cell.length_a   1.000
_cell.length_b   1.000
_cell.length_c   1.000
_cell.angle_alpha   90.00
_cell.angle_beta   90.00
_cell.angle_gamma   90.00
#
_symmetry.space_group_name_H-M   'P 1'
#
loop_
_entity.id
_entity.type
_entity.pdbx_description
1 polymer ?
#
loop_
_entity_poly.entity_id
_entity_poly.type
_entity_poly.pdbx_seq_one_letter_code
_entity_poly.pdbx_strand_id
1 'polypeptide(L)' 'MLNSVRIPLQELGREAARMALGMISGELPAESRVVLPTVYIPRQSVGPPRCGPLVLA' A
#
# COMPACT_ATOMS: atom_id res chain seq x y z
N MET A 1 -20.80 3.73 -3.00
CA MET A 1 -19.37 3.43 -3.27
C MET A 1 -18.50 4.01 -2.15
N LEU A 2 -17.54 3.25 -1.59
CA LEU A 2 -16.78 3.57 -0.38
C LEU A 2 -15.41 4.19 -0.68
N ASN A 3 -15.02 5.32 -0.07
CA ASN A 3 -13.65 5.84 -0.11
C ASN A 3 -12.72 4.86 0.60
N SER A 4 -11.54 4.61 0.04
CA SER A 4 -10.65 3.57 0.58
C SER A 4 -9.19 3.92 0.37
N VAL A 5 -8.32 3.37 1.22
CA VAL A 5 -6.88 3.31 0.95
C VAL A 5 -6.59 1.97 0.29
N ARG A 6 -6.10 1.99 -0.95
CA ARG A 6 -5.68 0.77 -1.67
C ARG A 6 -4.34 0.31 -1.14
N ILE A 7 -4.31 -0.94 -0.69
CA ILE A 7 -3.09 -1.67 -0.37
C ILE A 7 -2.69 -2.48 -1.62
N PRO A 8 -1.44 -2.40 -2.09
CA PRO A 8 -0.98 -3.09 -3.29
C PRO A 8 -0.71 -4.59 -3.04
N LEU A 9 -1.75 -5.36 -2.69
CA LEU A 9 -1.61 -6.76 -2.27
C LEU A 9 -1.02 -7.68 -3.34
N GLN A 10 -1.35 -7.46 -4.61
CA GLN A 10 -0.84 -8.27 -5.72
C GLN A 10 0.66 -8.05 -5.92
N GLU A 11 1.10 -6.79 -5.86
CA GLU A 11 2.51 -6.43 -5.98
C GLU A 11 3.30 -6.93 -4.76
N LEU A 12 2.74 -6.83 -3.55
CA LEU A 12 3.32 -7.44 -2.34
C LEU A 12 3.53 -8.96 -2.53
N GLY A 13 2.51 -9.67 -3.02
CA GLY A 13 2.60 -11.11 -3.27
C GLY A 13 3.66 -11.45 -4.33
N ARG A 14 3.74 -10.67 -5.41
CA ARG A 14 4.77 -10.83 -6.45
C ARG A 14 6.17 -10.64 -5.90
N GLU A 15 6.40 -9.58 -5.13
CA GLU A 15 7.71 -9.32 -4.53
C GLU A 15 8.09 -10.40 -3.51
N ALA A 16 7.14 -10.88 -2.71
CA ALA A 16 7.35 -11.99 -1.79
C ALA A 16 7.75 -13.27 -2.52
N ALA A 17 7.05 -13.62 -3.61
CA ALA A 17 7.37 -14.79 -4.42
C ALA A 17 8.75 -14.67 -5.07
N ARG A 18 9.08 -13.49 -5.63
CA ARG A 18 10.40 -13.21 -6.21
C ARG A 18 11.52 -13.40 -5.18
N MET A 19 11.36 -12.84 -3.98
CA MET A 19 12.34 -12.99 -2.89
C MET A 19 12.49 -14.45 -2.46
N ALA A 20 11.37 -15.17 -2.30
CA ALA A 20 11.40 -16.58 -1.92
C ALA A 20 12.12 -17.46 -2.95
N LEU A 21 11.84 -17.26 -4.24
CA LEU A 21 12.50 -18.00 -5.32
C LEU A 21 13.99 -17.69 -5.41
N GLY A 22 14.39 -16.42 -5.24
CA GLY A 22 15.80 -16.03 -5.18
C GLY A 22 16.54 -16.74 -4.04
N MET A 23 15.94 -16.80 -2.85
CA MET A 23 16.55 -17.52 -1.72
C MET A 23 16.73 -19.01 -2.01
N ILE A 24 15.77 -19.65 -2.70
CA ILE A 24 15.89 -21.06 -3.11
C ILE A 24 17.05 -21.26 -4.10
N SER A 25 17.30 -20.30 -5.00
CA SER A 25 18.40 -20.35 -5.97
C SER A 25 19.75 -19.87 -5.40
N GLY A 26 19.83 -19.55 -4.10
CA GLY A 26 21.05 -19.06 -3.45
C GLY A 26 21.32 -17.57 -3.65
N GLU A 27 20.38 -16.82 -4.24
CA GLU A 27 20.42 -15.37 -4.34
C GLU A 27 19.81 -14.75 -3.09
N LEU A 28 20.63 -14.11 -2.26
CA LEU A 28 20.14 -13.37 -1.11
C LEU A 28 19.59 -12.01 -1.57
N PRO A 29 18.41 -11.59 -1.06
CA PRO A 29 17.91 -10.25 -1.30
C PRO A 29 18.92 -9.20 -0.84
N ALA A 30 19.16 -8.17 -1.67
CA ALA A 30 20.01 -7.04 -1.28
C ALA A 30 19.43 -6.27 -0.08
N GLU A 31 18.10 -6.29 0.08
CA GLU A 31 17.38 -5.66 1.18
C GLU A 31 16.42 -6.67 1.82
N SER A 32 16.35 -6.67 3.16
CA SER A 32 15.47 -7.56 3.93
C SER A 32 14.00 -7.08 4.00
N ARG A 33 13.71 -5.91 3.41
CA ARG A 33 12.40 -5.27 3.47
C ARG A 33 12.12 -4.50 2.18
N VAL A 34 10.90 -4.63 1.68
CA VAL A 34 10.36 -3.81 0.58
C VAL A 34 9.17 -3.01 1.10
N VAL A 35 9.12 -1.71 0.75
CA VAL A 35 7.99 -0.83 1.09
C VAL A 35 7.27 -0.45 -0.18
N LEU A 36 5.97 -0.74 -0.25
CA LEU A 36 5.12 -0.34 -1.37
C LEU A 36 4.14 0.75 -0.91
N PRO A 37 3.93 1.80 -1.72
CA PRO A 37 3.07 2.91 -1.35
C PRO A 37 1.60 2.47 -1.35
N THR A 38 0.85 2.95 -0.38
CA THR A 38 -0.61 2.89 -0.41
C THR A 38 -1.15 4.09 -1.18
N VAL A 39 -2.34 3.95 -1.76
CA VAL A 39 -2.96 5.01 -2.57
C VAL A 39 -4.36 5.29 -2.07
N TYR A 40 -4.65 6.55 -1.74
CA TYR A 40 -6.02 6.95 -1.43
C TYR A 40 -6.88 6.95 -2.69
N ILE A 41 -8.03 6.27 -2.63
CA ILE A 41 -9.03 6.22 -3.69
C ILE A 41 -10.27 6.98 -3.21
N PRO A 42 -10.44 8.24 -3.65
CA PRO A 42 -11.63 9.01 -3.34
C PRO A 42 -12.85 8.41 -4.05
N ARG A 43 -13.96 8.31 -3.33
CA ARG A 43 -15.29 7.98 -3.85
C ARG A 43 -16.33 8.91 -3.19
N GLN A 44 -17.60 8.50 -3.16
CA GLN A 44 -18.71 9.34 -2.68
C GLN A 44 -19.22 8.96 -1.28
N SER A 45 -18.41 8.28 -0.45
CA SER A 45 -18.85 7.93 0.92
C SER A 45 -18.38 8.90 1.99
N VAL A 46 -17.58 9.91 1.63
CA VAL A 46 -17.09 10.93 2.56
C VAL A 46 -17.55 12.29 2.05
N GLY A 47 -18.29 13.00 2.89
CA GLY A 47 -18.72 14.38 2.64
C GLY A 47 -17.83 15.40 3.35
N PRO A 48 -18.04 16.70 3.08
CA PRO A 48 -17.35 17.76 3.80
C PRO A 48 -17.67 17.70 5.30
N PRO A 49 -16.72 18.11 6.17
CA PRO A 49 -16.96 18.25 7.60
C PRO A 49 -18.07 19.28 7.90
N ARG A 50 -18.86 19.05 8.97
CA ARG A 50 -19.93 19.98 9.38
C ARG A 50 -19.41 21.28 10.00
N CYS A 51 -18.19 21.26 10.54
CA CYS A 51 -17.58 22.35 11.27
C CYS A 51 -16.25 22.75 10.60
N GLY A 52 -16.34 23.40 9.44
CA GLY A 52 -15.20 24.00 8.73
C GLY A 52 -14.08 23.03 8.33
N PRO A 53 -13.06 23.49 7.60
CA PRO A 53 -11.87 22.68 7.33
C PRO A 53 -11.17 22.34 8.66
N LEU A 54 -10.82 21.06 8.83
CA LEU A 54 -9.93 20.62 9.90
C LEU A 54 -8.56 21.27 9.64
N VAL A 55 -8.28 22.39 10.33
CA VAL A 55 -6.96 23.01 10.30
C VAL A 55 -6.04 22.12 11.13
N LEU A 56 -5.28 21.27 10.45
CA LEU A 56 -4.18 20.53 11.07
C LEU A 56 -3.05 21.55 11.31
N ALA A 57 -2.91 21.97 12.57
CA ALA A 57 -1.79 22.77 13.05
C ALA A 57 -0.51 21.93 13.14
#